data_AF-A0AAV7Z0T6-F1
#
_entry.id   AF-A0AAV7Z0T6-F1
#
_cell.length_a   1.000
_cell.length_b   1.000
_cell.length_c   1.000
_cell.angle_alpha   90.00
_cell.angle_beta   90.00
_cell.angle_gamma   90.00
#
_symmetry.space_group_name_H-M   'P 1'
#
loop_
_entity.id
_entity.type
_entity.pdbx_description
1 polymer ?
#
loop_
_entity_poly.entity_id
_entity_poly.type
_entity_poly.pdbx_seq_one_letter_code
_entity_poly.pdbx_strand_id
1 'polypeptide(L)'
;MSQEKQNEPKKLEVTKELRDYHNSEIRYVCTDENYIYSGAFDGSFKALPIESVDRKQAKVFPVHTSMLFQIQNFGDNLIICGSDGGIYIVDRKTGDKILTFEKPNNFTSIVYETFQYKDMVISISACETIYFFKAQTGKIIKKLQITQGDNIYCADIKDDIFLAGGLKGILYFIDLNTLEIKKKVDHDCSIEGLCVDNEIVYYVLSKEADNVVLLNINTYKHIKFLEGHTDKMVVVKKMMGHLFTVSQNFVIRIWDLNTHECKFIINTTMEVWSIDCTDKYLVCAMSKSLILVDISEHIIYNPRLDFYDLFENKTLTDNEIHGMAVHGSIIEIRARETFNNVKKSLESNYSKEQTLQFLEWAYGKPGNYQKILQIFQKLKIENYQDKNNFQLDLKNCYQDDDSKDFFLVVNTAYSDCEEDEDDDLEEIPIHKVILIAHCGLFRDFFENIKEETNKVTDYSGKSIESIEQFIKYLYFGEFNLTADDDPQLIIEELEDAGSYYQLNQIEKYESYIKKLKNEYNL
;
A
#
# COMPACT_ATOMS: atom_id res chain seq x y z
N MET A 1 17.47 -36.55 -9.06
CA MET A 1 16.90 -36.14 -7.75
C MET A 1 17.58 -34.85 -7.33
N SER A 2 17.19 -33.75 -7.96
CA SER A 2 17.51 -32.41 -7.48
C SER A 2 16.61 -32.15 -6.28
N GLN A 3 17.21 -32.02 -5.10
CA GLN A 3 16.50 -31.53 -3.92
C GLN A 3 16.01 -30.12 -4.24
N GLU A 4 14.72 -29.97 -4.49
CA GLU A 4 14.03 -28.70 -4.30
C GLU A 4 14.28 -28.31 -2.85
N LYS A 5 15.19 -27.36 -2.62
CA LYS A 5 15.19 -26.61 -1.37
C LYS A 5 13.86 -25.87 -1.35
N GLN A 6 12.86 -26.42 -0.67
CA GLN A 6 11.75 -25.65 -0.17
C GLN A 6 12.38 -24.53 0.66
N ASN A 7 12.41 -23.31 0.09
CA ASN A 7 12.80 -22.14 0.85
C ASN A 7 11.77 -21.99 1.97
N GLU A 8 12.16 -22.35 3.19
CA GLU A 8 11.32 -22.08 4.35
C GLU A 8 11.04 -20.57 4.42
N PRO A 9 9.79 -20.16 4.67
CA PRO A 9 9.42 -18.75 4.72
C PRO A 9 10.17 -18.04 5.85
N LYS A 10 10.57 -16.79 5.60
CA LYS A 10 11.35 -16.00 6.56
C LYS A 10 10.47 -15.69 7.79
N LYS A 11 11.00 -15.94 8.98
CA LYS A 11 10.32 -15.62 10.24
C LYS A 11 10.61 -14.17 10.62
N LEU A 12 9.56 -13.45 11.01
CA LEU A 12 9.67 -12.09 11.54
C LEU A 12 9.65 -12.10 13.07
N GLU A 13 10.44 -11.23 13.67
CA GLU A 13 10.55 -11.12 15.13
C GLU A 13 9.72 -9.95 15.67
N VAL A 14 9.18 -10.13 16.87
CA VAL A 14 8.43 -9.08 17.57
C VAL A 14 9.42 -8.07 18.13
N THR A 15 9.32 -6.82 17.69
CA THR A 15 10.23 -5.75 18.14
C THR A 15 9.79 -5.15 19.46
N LYS A 16 8.49 -5.11 19.74
CA LYS A 16 7.96 -4.58 21.00
C LYS A 16 6.64 -5.21 21.40
N GLU A 17 6.48 -5.50 22.69
CA GLU A 17 5.23 -5.98 23.29
C GLU A 17 4.79 -5.02 24.41
N LEU A 18 3.58 -4.46 24.27
CA LEU A 18 2.94 -3.62 25.27
C LEU A 18 1.94 -4.44 26.08
N ARG A 19 2.37 -4.99 27.21
CA ARG A 19 1.50 -5.74 28.13
C ARG A 19 0.61 -4.84 28.97
N ASP A 20 -0.53 -5.37 29.41
CA ASP A 20 -1.55 -4.65 30.19
C ASP A 20 -1.91 -3.30 29.58
N TYR A 21 -1.96 -3.25 28.25
CA TYR A 21 -2.20 -2.03 27.51
C TYR A 21 -3.66 -1.59 27.62
N HIS A 22 -4.59 -2.54 27.60
CA HIS A 22 -6.01 -2.35 27.92
C HIS A 22 -6.40 -3.14 29.17
N ASN A 23 -7.45 -2.68 29.88
CA ASN A 23 -7.96 -3.38 31.05
C ASN A 23 -8.78 -4.63 30.68
N SER A 24 -9.28 -4.66 29.43
CA SER A 24 -10.04 -5.75 28.83
C SER A 24 -9.43 -6.19 27.50
N GLU A 25 -10.07 -7.15 26.84
CA GLU A 25 -9.66 -7.67 25.53
C GLU A 25 -9.64 -6.56 24.46
N ILE A 26 -8.55 -6.46 23.70
CA ILE A 26 -8.46 -5.60 22.51
C ILE A 26 -9.16 -6.32 21.37
N ARG A 27 -10.13 -5.64 20.76
CA ARG A 27 -11.02 -6.19 19.73
C ARG A 27 -10.71 -5.67 18.34
N TYR A 28 -10.15 -4.47 18.25
CA TYR A 28 -9.84 -3.85 16.98
C TYR A 28 -8.60 -2.96 17.12
N VAL A 29 -7.82 -2.89 16.04
CA VAL A 29 -6.75 -1.91 15.90
C VAL A 29 -6.86 -1.24 14.54
N CYS A 30 -6.63 0.07 14.51
CA CYS A 30 -6.51 0.87 13.30
C CYS A 30 -5.32 1.80 13.47
N THR A 31 -4.59 2.10 12.39
CA THR A 31 -3.47 3.03 12.40
C THR A 31 -3.68 4.18 11.42
N ASP A 32 -3.02 5.30 11.69
CA ASP A 32 -2.70 6.32 10.70
C ASP A 32 -1.20 6.64 10.76
N GLU A 33 -0.76 7.72 10.11
CA GLU A 33 0.64 8.14 10.09
C GLU A 33 1.24 8.42 11.47
N ASN A 34 0.41 8.82 12.44
CA ASN A 34 0.84 9.36 13.73
C ASN A 34 0.43 8.49 14.92
N TYR A 35 -0.69 7.78 14.84
CA TYR A 35 -1.33 7.11 15.97
C TYR A 35 -1.74 5.67 15.67
N ILE A 36 -1.65 4.85 16.72
CA ILE A 36 -2.29 3.55 16.84
C ILE A 36 -3.58 3.75 17.64
N TYR A 37 -4.71 3.45 17.02
CA TYR A 37 -6.02 3.39 17.65
C TYR A 37 -6.37 1.95 18.01
N SER A 38 -6.81 1.71 19.23
CA SER A 38 -7.18 0.36 19.69
C SER A 38 -8.49 0.37 20.43
N GLY A 39 -9.44 -0.46 20.01
CA GLY A 39 -10.75 -0.63 20.62
C GLY A 39 -10.81 -1.86 21.49
N ALA A 40 -11.53 -1.78 22.62
CA ALA A 40 -11.58 -2.87 23.59
C ALA A 40 -13.00 -3.32 23.95
N PHE A 41 -13.08 -4.48 24.60
CA PHE A 41 -14.31 -5.10 25.11
C PHE A 41 -15.06 -4.18 26.07
N ASP A 42 -14.37 -3.33 26.83
CA ASP A 42 -14.97 -2.37 27.76
C ASP A 42 -15.65 -1.17 27.07
N GLY A 43 -15.62 -1.09 25.74
CA GLY A 43 -16.23 -0.01 24.96
C GLY A 43 -15.38 1.26 24.85
N SER A 44 -14.18 1.24 25.41
CA SER A 44 -13.20 2.30 25.24
C SER A 44 -12.36 2.10 23.98
N PHE A 45 -11.86 3.21 23.44
CA PHE A 45 -10.72 3.17 22.55
C PHE A 45 -9.54 3.95 23.12
N LYS A 46 -8.34 3.58 22.70
CA LYS A 46 -7.10 4.29 23.02
C LYS A 46 -6.41 4.80 21.77
N ALA A 47 -5.75 5.94 21.88
CA ALA A 47 -4.88 6.50 20.85
C ALA A 47 -3.45 6.61 21.39
N LEU A 48 -2.49 5.95 20.74
CA LEU A 48 -1.08 5.91 21.13
C LEU A 48 -0.20 6.47 20.00
N PRO A 49 0.67 7.46 20.24
CA PRO A 49 1.63 7.92 19.24
C PRO A 49 2.56 6.79 18.79
N ILE A 50 2.70 6.62 17.46
CA ILE A 50 3.52 5.55 16.86
C ILE A 50 4.99 5.70 17.24
N GLU A 51 5.54 6.92 17.25
CA GLU A 51 6.97 7.13 17.49
C GLU A 51 7.42 6.82 18.92
N SER A 52 6.61 7.16 19.92
CA SER A 52 7.02 7.00 21.30
C SER A 52 6.93 5.54 21.77
N VAL A 53 6.01 4.75 21.18
CA VAL A 53 5.59 3.39 21.59
C VAL A 53 5.57 3.21 23.13
N ASP A 54 5.30 4.26 23.90
CA ASP A 54 5.22 4.21 25.37
C ASP A 54 3.75 4.18 25.74
N ARG A 55 3.31 3.06 26.30
CA ARG A 55 1.90 2.87 26.72
C ARG A 55 1.39 4.00 27.62
N LYS A 56 2.25 4.71 28.36
CA LYS A 56 1.85 5.84 29.22
C LYS A 56 1.35 7.05 28.44
N GLN A 57 1.71 7.17 27.17
CA GLN A 57 1.25 8.26 26.29
C GLN A 57 -0.12 7.97 25.65
N ALA A 58 -0.68 6.77 25.86
CA ALA A 58 -1.98 6.43 25.32
C ALA A 58 -3.09 7.23 26.01
N LYS A 59 -3.84 7.98 25.20
CA LYS A 59 -5.10 8.61 25.64
C LYS A 59 -6.22 7.58 25.62
N VAL A 60 -7.15 7.65 26.56
CA VAL A 60 -8.26 6.68 26.71
C VAL A 60 -9.59 7.42 26.61
N PHE A 61 -10.50 6.90 25.78
CA PHE A 61 -11.78 7.52 25.48
C PHE A 61 -12.94 6.52 25.63
N PRO A 62 -13.89 6.73 26.55
CA PRO A 62 -15.08 5.89 26.68
C PRO A 62 -16.16 6.33 25.68
N VAL A 63 -16.41 5.52 24.63
CA VAL A 63 -17.38 5.88 23.58
C VAL A 63 -18.63 5.01 23.65
N HIS A 64 -18.46 3.71 23.77
CA HIS A 64 -19.56 2.76 23.88
C HIS A 64 -19.74 2.32 25.33
N THR A 65 -20.97 1.94 25.70
CA THR A 65 -21.27 1.39 27.04
C THR A 65 -20.91 -0.09 27.17
N SER A 66 -20.47 -0.71 26.07
CA SER A 66 -20.16 -2.12 25.92
C SER A 66 -19.20 -2.29 24.74
N MET A 67 -18.82 -3.53 24.42
CA MET A 67 -17.83 -3.90 23.40
C MET A 67 -17.83 -3.01 22.15
N LEU A 68 -16.64 -2.48 21.86
CA LEU A 68 -16.31 -1.82 20.61
C LEU A 68 -15.88 -2.89 19.59
N PHE A 69 -16.42 -2.82 18.37
CA PHE A 69 -16.15 -3.80 17.30
C PHE A 69 -15.21 -3.28 16.23
N GLN A 70 -15.32 -2.01 15.82
CA GLN A 70 -14.49 -1.43 14.77
C GLN A 70 -14.17 0.04 15.05
N ILE A 71 -12.97 0.46 14.66
CA ILE A 71 -12.54 1.86 14.56
C ILE A 71 -12.06 2.07 13.13
N GLN A 72 -12.58 3.06 12.42
CA GLN A 72 -12.21 3.35 11.05
C GLN A 72 -11.86 4.83 10.89
N ASN A 73 -10.78 5.14 10.18
CA ASN A 73 -10.42 6.51 9.83
C ASN A 73 -11.51 7.15 8.94
N PHE A 74 -11.95 8.37 9.25
CA PHE A 74 -12.95 9.13 8.48
C PHE A 74 -12.53 10.60 8.39
N GLY A 75 -11.73 10.95 7.38
CA GLY A 75 -11.08 12.26 7.30
C GLY A 75 -10.32 12.58 8.59
N ASP A 76 -10.57 13.75 9.18
CA ASP A 76 -9.98 14.16 10.46
C ASP A 76 -10.59 13.46 11.69
N ASN A 77 -11.60 12.60 11.51
CA ASN A 77 -12.35 11.95 12.57
C ASN A 77 -12.21 10.43 12.50
N LEU A 78 -12.92 9.74 13.40
CA LEU A 78 -13.04 8.28 13.41
C LEU A 78 -14.52 7.88 13.35
N ILE A 79 -14.85 6.84 12.59
CA ILE A 79 -16.12 6.11 12.72
C ILE A 79 -15.88 4.95 13.69
N ILE A 80 -16.75 4.80 14.69
CA ILE A 80 -16.68 3.73 15.68
C ILE A 80 -18.04 3.06 15.79
N CYS A 81 -18.04 1.73 15.82
CA CYS A 81 -19.24 0.93 16.04
C CYS A 81 -19.06 -0.12 17.15
N GLY A 82 -20.17 -0.54 17.75
CA GLY A 82 -20.14 -1.41 18.92
C GLY A 82 -21.39 -2.26 19.14
N SER A 83 -21.35 -3.04 20.22
CA SER A 83 -22.40 -4.00 20.60
C SER A 83 -23.68 -3.33 21.11
N ASP A 84 -23.63 -2.04 21.42
CA ASP A 84 -24.81 -1.22 21.77
C ASP A 84 -25.68 -0.88 20.52
N GLY A 85 -25.23 -1.31 19.34
CA GLY A 85 -25.82 -1.00 18.05
C GLY A 85 -25.60 0.44 17.61
N GLY A 86 -24.73 1.17 18.32
CA GLY A 86 -24.34 2.53 18.00
C GLY A 86 -23.29 2.54 16.88
N ILE A 87 -23.43 3.52 16.00
CA ILE A 87 -22.39 3.95 15.07
C ILE A 87 -22.21 5.44 15.34
N TYR A 88 -20.99 5.87 15.59
CA TYR A 88 -20.66 7.25 15.93
C TYR A 88 -19.52 7.77 15.06
N ILE A 89 -19.56 9.06 14.72
CA ILE A 89 -18.37 9.81 14.31
C ILE A 89 -17.83 10.49 15.55
N VAL A 90 -16.55 10.30 15.86
CA VAL A 90 -15.88 10.90 17.01
C VAL A 90 -14.66 11.71 16.57
N ASP A 91 -14.39 12.80 17.30
CA ASP A 91 -13.17 13.56 17.14
C ASP A 91 -11.96 12.73 17.63
N ARG A 92 -10.93 12.60 16.80
CA ARG A 92 -9.78 11.74 17.10
C ARG A 92 -8.90 12.22 18.26
N LYS A 93 -8.92 13.52 18.59
CA LYS A 93 -8.04 14.14 19.60
C LYS A 93 -8.68 14.18 20.98
N THR A 94 -9.98 14.42 21.02
CA THR A 94 -10.79 14.65 22.22
C THR A 94 -11.66 13.44 22.58
N GLY A 95 -11.99 12.59 21.61
CA GLY A 95 -12.93 11.48 21.78
C GLY A 95 -14.40 11.91 21.81
N ASP A 96 -14.69 13.19 21.56
CA ASP A 96 -16.05 13.73 21.61
C ASP A 96 -16.91 13.17 20.46
N LYS A 97 -18.17 12.82 20.75
CA LYS A 97 -19.13 12.35 19.75
C LYS A 97 -19.62 13.51 18.89
N ILE A 98 -19.24 13.52 17.62
CA ILE A 98 -19.64 14.53 16.63
C ILE A 98 -21.01 14.18 16.03
N LEU A 99 -21.20 12.91 15.67
CA LEU A 99 -22.42 12.44 15.00
C LEU A 99 -22.84 11.08 15.55
N THR A 100 -24.15 10.86 15.66
CA THR A 100 -24.76 9.56 15.95
C THR A 100 -25.62 9.15 14.78
N PHE A 101 -25.40 7.95 14.26
CA PHE A 101 -26.20 7.41 13.16
C PHE A 101 -27.58 6.99 13.67
N GLU A 102 -28.57 7.10 12.79
CA GLU A 102 -29.96 6.73 13.05
C GLU A 102 -30.04 5.24 13.41
N LYS A 103 -30.49 4.96 14.62
CA LYS A 103 -30.71 3.59 15.07
C LYS A 103 -32.04 3.08 14.50
N PRO A 104 -32.08 2.00 13.71
CA PRO A 104 -33.34 1.51 13.17
C PRO A 104 -34.27 1.03 14.31
N ASN A 105 -35.57 1.32 14.24
CA ASN A 105 -36.52 0.96 15.30
C ASN A 105 -36.48 -0.55 15.64
N ASN A 106 -36.51 -0.89 16.94
CA ASN A 106 -36.29 -2.24 17.51
C ASN A 106 -34.86 -2.81 17.35
N PHE A 107 -33.85 -1.99 17.05
CA PHE A 107 -32.45 -2.43 17.05
C PHE A 107 -31.92 -2.73 18.45
N THR A 108 -31.70 -4.01 18.73
CA THR A 108 -30.79 -4.49 19.78
C THR A 108 -29.57 -5.20 19.18
N SER A 109 -29.38 -5.12 17.86
CA SER A 109 -28.37 -5.88 17.14
C SER A 109 -27.00 -5.22 17.22
N ILE A 110 -25.99 -6.08 17.37
CA ILE A 110 -24.58 -5.75 17.37
C ILE A 110 -24.17 -5.28 15.97
N VAL A 111 -23.45 -4.16 15.86
CA VAL A 111 -22.79 -3.75 14.61
C VAL A 111 -21.36 -4.26 14.66
N TYR A 112 -21.03 -5.18 13.74
CA TYR A 112 -19.71 -5.79 13.64
C TYR A 112 -18.73 -4.91 12.89
N GLU A 113 -19.18 -4.31 11.79
CA GLU A 113 -18.30 -3.56 10.91
C GLU A 113 -19.05 -2.48 10.12
N THR A 114 -18.33 -1.45 9.72
CA THR A 114 -18.77 -0.35 8.89
C THR A 114 -17.80 -0.11 7.74
N PHE A 115 -18.34 0.27 6.59
CA PHE A 115 -17.58 0.53 5.37
C PHE A 115 -17.95 1.91 4.83
N GLN A 116 -16.95 2.65 4.38
CA GLN A 116 -17.15 3.92 3.71
C GLN A 116 -17.14 3.71 2.20
N TYR A 117 -18.08 4.34 1.52
CA TYR A 117 -18.12 4.36 0.07
C TYR A 117 -18.78 5.65 -0.40
N LYS A 118 -18.01 6.50 -1.10
CA LYS A 118 -18.45 7.85 -1.53
C LYS A 118 -19.01 8.63 -0.32
N ASP A 119 -20.26 9.08 -0.38
CA ASP A 119 -20.94 9.79 0.71
C ASP A 119 -21.75 8.87 1.64
N MET A 120 -21.54 7.55 1.56
CA MET A 120 -22.28 6.54 2.31
C MET A 120 -21.42 5.81 3.33
N VAL A 121 -22.08 5.39 4.41
CA VAL A 121 -21.57 4.39 5.36
C VAL A 121 -22.47 3.18 5.31
N ILE A 122 -21.89 2.00 5.15
CA ILE A 122 -22.57 0.72 5.09
C ILE A 122 -22.31 0.00 6.39
N SER A 123 -23.34 -0.50 7.08
CA SER A 123 -23.15 -1.24 8.33
C SER A 123 -23.47 -2.72 8.16
N ILE A 124 -22.64 -3.53 8.79
CA ILE A 124 -22.78 -4.96 8.93
C ILE A 124 -23.06 -5.28 10.38
N SER A 125 -24.07 -6.09 10.62
CA SER A 125 -24.56 -6.36 11.95
C SER A 125 -25.06 -7.78 12.07
N ALA A 126 -25.35 -8.19 13.31
CA ALA A 126 -25.99 -9.45 13.65
C ALA A 126 -27.47 -9.51 13.22
N CYS A 127 -27.87 -8.75 12.20
CA CYS A 127 -29.23 -8.76 11.68
C CYS A 127 -29.25 -9.13 10.20
N GLU A 128 -30.43 -9.53 9.75
CA GLU A 128 -30.69 -9.98 8.37
C GLU A 128 -30.69 -8.83 7.35
N THR A 129 -30.15 -7.66 7.70
CA THR A 129 -30.29 -6.45 6.88
C THR A 129 -29.00 -5.66 6.87
N ILE A 130 -28.55 -5.33 5.67
CA ILE A 130 -27.47 -4.38 5.44
C ILE A 130 -28.10 -2.98 5.41
N TYR A 131 -27.58 -2.08 6.23
CA TYR A 131 -28.03 -0.69 6.27
C TYR A 131 -27.03 0.19 5.55
N PHE A 132 -27.57 1.09 4.73
CA PHE A 132 -26.84 2.13 4.05
C PHE A 132 -27.24 3.46 4.66
N PHE A 133 -26.26 4.24 5.08
CA PHE A 133 -26.44 5.53 5.73
C PHE A 133 -25.78 6.63 4.93
N LYS A 134 -26.32 7.84 5.01
CA LYS A 134 -25.63 9.04 4.53
C LYS A 134 -24.60 9.49 5.55
N ALA A 135 -23.31 9.53 5.18
CA ALA A 135 -22.20 9.77 6.09
C ALA A 135 -22.31 11.11 6.83
N GLN A 136 -22.73 12.18 6.14
CA GLN A 136 -22.77 13.53 6.73
C GLN A 136 -23.91 13.73 7.72
N THR A 137 -25.01 12.97 7.59
CA THR A 137 -26.21 13.16 8.41
C THR A 137 -26.54 11.98 9.31
N GLY A 138 -25.91 10.84 9.09
CA GLY A 138 -26.18 9.59 9.79
C GLY A 138 -27.55 8.98 9.51
N LYS A 139 -28.26 9.44 8.47
CA LYS A 139 -29.64 9.00 8.17
C LYS A 139 -29.64 7.75 7.29
N ILE A 140 -30.62 6.87 7.48
CA ILE A 140 -30.75 5.66 6.66
C ILE A 140 -31.18 6.03 5.23
N ILE A 141 -30.39 5.61 4.24
CA ILE A 141 -30.70 5.71 2.81
C ILE A 141 -31.49 4.48 2.36
N LYS A 142 -31.01 3.28 2.73
CA LYS A 142 -31.59 2.01 2.27
C LYS A 142 -31.41 0.93 3.34
N LYS A 143 -32.39 0.02 3.37
CA LYS A 143 -32.36 -1.24 4.12
C LYS A 143 -32.43 -2.37 3.09
N LEU A 144 -31.38 -3.17 3.00
CA LEU A 144 -31.32 -4.33 2.10
C LEU A 144 -31.43 -5.60 2.93
N GLN A 145 -32.61 -6.21 2.90
CA GLN A 145 -32.83 -7.47 3.60
C GLN A 145 -32.14 -8.61 2.85
N ILE A 146 -31.17 -9.23 3.49
CA ILE A 146 -30.56 -10.48 3.07
C ILE A 146 -31.38 -11.64 3.66
N THR A 147 -31.10 -12.89 3.28
CA THR A 147 -31.96 -14.04 3.64
C THR A 147 -32.22 -14.17 5.14
N GLN A 148 -33.36 -14.79 5.51
CA GLN A 148 -33.76 -14.95 6.91
C GLN A 148 -32.71 -15.69 7.75
N GLY A 149 -32.35 -15.10 8.89
CA GLY A 149 -31.48 -15.64 9.93
C GLY A 149 -29.99 -15.71 9.58
N ASP A 150 -29.47 -14.85 8.69
CA ASP A 150 -28.04 -14.80 8.38
C ASP A 150 -27.33 -13.70 9.18
N ASN A 151 -26.26 -14.09 9.89
CA ASN A 151 -25.34 -13.15 10.52
C ASN A 151 -24.20 -12.89 9.54
N ILE A 152 -24.06 -11.66 9.09
CA ILE A 152 -22.93 -11.26 8.25
C ILE A 152 -21.73 -11.02 9.16
N TYR A 153 -20.61 -11.69 8.88
CA TYR A 153 -19.40 -11.61 9.69
C TYR A 153 -18.28 -10.83 9.02
N CYS A 154 -18.27 -10.79 7.68
CA CYS A 154 -17.20 -10.18 6.91
C CYS A 154 -17.72 -9.56 5.62
N ALA A 155 -16.99 -8.56 5.14
CA ALA A 155 -17.27 -7.88 3.89
C ALA A 155 -16.03 -7.15 3.39
N ASP A 156 -16.10 -6.75 2.13
CA ASP A 156 -15.13 -5.84 1.55
C ASP A 156 -15.73 -5.10 0.35
N ILE A 157 -15.06 -4.05 -0.12
CA ILE A 157 -15.49 -3.25 -1.26
C ILE A 157 -14.43 -3.28 -2.35
N LYS A 158 -14.85 -3.58 -3.58
CA LYS A 158 -14.06 -3.36 -4.79
C LYS A 158 -14.87 -2.55 -5.78
N ASP A 159 -14.34 -1.37 -6.11
CA ASP A 159 -14.98 -0.42 -7.03
C ASP A 159 -16.42 -0.13 -6.56
N ASP A 160 -17.43 -0.43 -7.37
CA ASP A 160 -18.84 -0.26 -7.04
C ASP A 160 -19.52 -1.55 -6.53
N ILE A 161 -18.75 -2.56 -6.11
CA ILE A 161 -19.26 -3.84 -5.62
C ILE A 161 -18.94 -3.99 -4.14
N PHE A 162 -19.99 -4.19 -3.35
CA PHE A 162 -19.91 -4.59 -1.94
C PHE A 162 -20.08 -6.10 -1.82
N LEU A 163 -19.08 -6.74 -1.24
CA LEU A 163 -19.06 -8.17 -0.96
C LEU A 163 -19.46 -8.38 0.49
N ALA A 164 -20.32 -9.36 0.77
CA ALA A 164 -20.69 -9.70 2.14
C ALA A 164 -20.80 -11.22 2.32
N GLY A 165 -20.28 -11.74 3.42
CA GLY A 165 -20.29 -13.15 3.77
C GLY A 165 -20.66 -13.37 5.24
N GLY A 166 -21.29 -14.51 5.52
CA GLY A 166 -21.85 -14.77 6.84
C GLY A 166 -22.07 -16.24 7.18
N LEU A 167 -22.86 -16.45 8.24
CA LEU A 167 -23.14 -17.74 8.85
C LEU A 167 -23.76 -18.75 7.87
N LYS A 168 -24.59 -18.30 6.94
CA LYS A 168 -25.26 -19.20 5.98
C LYS A 168 -24.38 -19.66 4.83
N GLY A 169 -23.15 -19.14 4.71
CA GLY A 169 -22.25 -19.51 3.63
C GLY A 169 -22.59 -18.86 2.29
N ILE A 170 -23.44 -17.84 2.27
CA ILE A 170 -23.79 -17.13 1.04
C ILE A 170 -22.84 -15.94 0.90
N LEU A 171 -22.07 -15.93 -0.19
CA LEU A 171 -21.29 -14.77 -0.61
C LEU A 171 -22.17 -13.90 -1.51
N TYR A 172 -22.50 -12.71 -1.02
CA TYR A 172 -23.31 -11.71 -1.71
C TYR A 172 -22.42 -10.74 -2.49
N PHE A 173 -22.80 -10.44 -3.73
CA PHE A 173 -22.24 -9.37 -4.55
C PHE A 173 -23.32 -8.32 -4.73
N ILE A 174 -23.15 -7.16 -4.11
CA ILE A 174 -24.14 -6.07 -4.08
C ILE A 174 -23.59 -4.90 -4.89
N ASP A 175 -24.39 -4.40 -5.83
CA ASP A 175 -24.04 -3.21 -6.61
C ASP A 175 -24.34 -1.95 -5.78
N LEU A 176 -23.33 -1.12 -5.58
CA LEU A 176 -23.42 0.08 -4.72
C LEU A 176 -24.08 1.28 -5.40
N ASN A 177 -24.22 1.26 -6.72
CA ASN A 177 -24.95 2.30 -7.45
C ASN A 177 -26.47 2.03 -7.40
N THR A 178 -26.89 0.76 -7.42
CA THR A 178 -28.31 0.38 -7.36
C THR A 178 -28.78 -0.01 -5.96
N LEU A 179 -27.85 -0.38 -5.07
CA LEU A 179 -28.11 -0.95 -3.75
C LEU A 179 -28.91 -2.28 -3.81
N GLU A 180 -28.66 -3.08 -4.85
CA GLU A 180 -29.30 -4.36 -5.10
C GLU A 180 -28.31 -5.52 -5.19
N ILE A 181 -28.79 -6.73 -4.90
CA ILE A 181 -27.96 -7.95 -4.99
C ILE A 181 -27.81 -8.34 -6.47
N LYS A 182 -26.59 -8.25 -6.98
CA LYS A 182 -26.22 -8.63 -8.34
C LYS A 182 -26.03 -10.14 -8.50
N LYS A 183 -25.37 -10.79 -7.53
CA LYS A 183 -25.06 -12.22 -7.56
C LYS A 183 -24.97 -12.81 -6.15
N LYS A 184 -25.24 -14.11 -6.07
CA LYS A 184 -24.99 -14.94 -4.88
C LYS A 184 -24.17 -16.16 -5.28
N VAL A 185 -23.26 -16.56 -4.41
CA VAL A 185 -22.53 -17.82 -4.48
C VAL A 185 -22.77 -18.54 -3.16
N ASP A 186 -23.36 -19.73 -3.23
CA ASP A 186 -23.75 -20.50 -2.05
C ASP A 186 -22.67 -21.52 -1.70
N HIS A 187 -22.29 -21.54 -0.42
CA HIS A 187 -21.44 -22.55 0.20
C HIS A 187 -22.22 -23.28 1.29
N ASP A 188 -21.76 -24.48 1.65
CA ASP A 188 -22.43 -25.35 2.63
C ASP A 188 -21.95 -25.14 4.08
N CYS A 189 -21.21 -24.05 4.30
CA CYS A 189 -20.59 -23.66 5.56
C CYS A 189 -20.37 -22.14 5.61
N SER A 190 -20.22 -21.60 6.82
CA SER A 190 -20.06 -20.16 7.07
C SER A 190 -18.80 -19.57 6.43
N ILE A 191 -18.91 -18.30 6.02
CA ILE A 191 -17.77 -17.48 5.56
C ILE A 191 -17.30 -16.65 6.76
N GLU A 192 -16.05 -16.87 7.18
CA GLU A 192 -15.50 -16.32 8.43
C GLU A 192 -14.62 -15.07 8.20
N GLY A 193 -14.10 -14.91 6.99
CA GLY A 193 -13.24 -13.79 6.61
C GLY A 193 -13.27 -13.60 5.11
N LEU A 194 -13.10 -12.35 4.67
CA LEU A 194 -13.25 -11.93 3.28
C LEU A 194 -12.40 -10.69 3.04
N CYS A 195 -11.69 -10.66 1.91
CA CYS A 195 -11.17 -9.44 1.32
C CYS A 195 -11.10 -9.57 -0.21
N VAL A 196 -10.91 -8.45 -0.91
CA VAL A 196 -10.80 -8.42 -2.36
C VAL A 196 -9.58 -7.63 -2.82
N ASP A 197 -8.89 -8.19 -3.81
CA ASP A 197 -7.80 -7.52 -4.50
C ASP A 197 -7.87 -7.78 -6.00
N ASN A 198 -7.76 -6.71 -6.80
CA ASN A 198 -7.89 -6.78 -8.24
C ASN A 198 -9.18 -7.52 -8.66
N GLU A 199 -9.05 -8.62 -9.41
CA GLU A 199 -10.18 -9.45 -9.82
C GLU A 199 -10.42 -10.66 -8.90
N ILE A 200 -9.74 -10.75 -7.76
CA ILE A 200 -9.73 -11.93 -6.89
C ILE A 200 -10.36 -11.60 -5.54
N VAL A 201 -11.36 -12.39 -5.18
CA VAL A 201 -11.96 -12.43 -3.86
C VAL A 201 -11.28 -13.54 -3.06
N TYR A 202 -10.72 -13.18 -1.90
CA TYR A 202 -10.08 -14.07 -0.94
C TYR A 202 -11.03 -14.25 0.23
N TYR A 203 -11.39 -15.48 0.56
CA TYR A 203 -12.28 -15.74 1.68
C TYR A 203 -12.02 -17.08 2.33
N VAL A 204 -12.49 -17.24 3.56
CA VAL A 204 -12.27 -18.43 4.37
C VAL A 204 -13.61 -19.06 4.72
N LEU A 205 -13.69 -20.36 4.49
CA LEU A 205 -14.84 -21.19 4.83
C LEU A 205 -14.57 -21.97 6.11
N SER A 206 -15.54 -22.06 7.01
CA SER A 206 -15.35 -22.73 8.30
C SER A 206 -15.07 -24.23 8.21
N LYS A 207 -15.44 -24.90 7.11
CA LYS A 207 -15.07 -26.30 6.84
C LYS A 207 -13.66 -26.45 6.26
N GLU A 208 -13.17 -25.46 5.53
CA GLU A 208 -11.85 -25.42 4.90
C GLU A 208 -10.95 -24.44 5.67
N ALA A 209 -11.04 -24.49 7.00
CA ALA A 209 -10.53 -23.44 7.87
C ALA A 209 -8.99 -23.34 7.92
N ASP A 210 -8.28 -24.24 7.24
CA ASP A 210 -6.84 -24.23 7.00
C ASP A 210 -6.43 -23.49 5.71
N ASN A 211 -7.41 -23.17 4.84
CA ASN A 211 -7.16 -22.65 3.51
C ASN A 211 -7.88 -21.32 3.25
N VAL A 212 -7.26 -20.48 2.43
CA VAL A 212 -7.93 -19.31 1.85
C VAL A 212 -8.37 -19.64 0.43
N VAL A 213 -9.66 -19.47 0.15
CA VAL A 213 -10.27 -19.69 -1.15
C VAL A 213 -10.13 -18.45 -2.02
N LEU A 214 -9.70 -18.64 -3.27
CA LEU A 214 -9.63 -17.57 -4.29
C LEU A 214 -10.76 -17.76 -5.30
N LEU A 215 -11.51 -16.70 -5.57
CA LEU A 215 -12.58 -16.67 -6.56
C LEU A 215 -12.45 -15.44 -7.46
N ASN A 216 -12.62 -15.60 -8.76
CA ASN A 216 -12.60 -14.46 -9.68
C ASN A 216 -13.94 -13.70 -9.63
N ILE A 217 -13.90 -12.40 -9.34
CA ILE A 217 -15.07 -11.53 -9.12
C ILE A 217 -15.96 -11.40 -10.37
N ASN A 218 -15.37 -11.48 -11.57
CA ASN A 218 -16.07 -11.28 -12.84
C ASN A 218 -16.78 -12.56 -13.31
N THR A 219 -16.15 -13.71 -13.10
CA THR A 219 -16.65 -15.02 -13.57
C THR A 219 -17.38 -15.82 -12.50
N TYR A 220 -17.23 -15.45 -11.23
CA TYR A 220 -17.73 -16.16 -10.05
C TYR A 220 -17.22 -17.60 -9.94
N LYS A 221 -16.02 -17.87 -10.47
CA LYS A 221 -15.38 -19.20 -10.45
C LYS A 221 -14.21 -19.25 -9.49
N HIS A 222 -14.07 -20.38 -8.82
CA HIS A 222 -12.90 -20.69 -7.99
C HIS A 222 -11.64 -20.78 -8.85
N ILE A 223 -10.55 -20.22 -8.32
CA ILE A 223 -9.24 -20.19 -8.99
C ILE A 223 -8.31 -21.22 -8.34
N LYS A 224 -8.06 -21.07 -7.03
CA LYS A 224 -7.08 -21.85 -6.25
C LYS A 224 -7.37 -21.72 -4.74
N PHE A 225 -6.63 -22.48 -3.94
CA PHE A 225 -6.51 -22.36 -2.49
C PHE A 225 -5.11 -21.88 -2.10
N LEU A 226 -5.00 -21.10 -1.02
CA LEU A 226 -3.75 -20.84 -0.32
C LEU A 226 -3.65 -21.78 0.88
N GLU A 227 -2.71 -22.72 0.81
CA GLU A 227 -2.53 -23.77 1.81
C GLU A 227 -1.37 -23.43 2.76
N GLY A 228 -1.53 -23.75 4.05
CA GLY A 228 -0.42 -23.70 5.01
C GLY A 228 -0.79 -23.39 6.45
N HIS A 229 -1.99 -22.90 6.73
CA HIS A 229 -2.47 -22.88 8.11
C HIS A 229 -2.79 -24.30 8.57
N THR A 230 -2.69 -24.54 9.88
CA THR A 230 -2.90 -25.87 10.46
C THR A 230 -4.06 -25.91 11.43
N ASP A 231 -4.77 -24.80 11.61
CA ASP A 231 -5.86 -24.68 12.58
C ASP A 231 -6.93 -23.69 12.13
N LYS A 232 -8.10 -23.79 12.77
CA LYS A 232 -9.36 -23.17 12.38
C LYS A 232 -9.40 -21.68 12.74
N MET A 233 -10.16 -20.94 11.95
CA MET A 233 -10.19 -19.48 11.87
C MET A 233 -8.97 -18.91 11.20
N VAL A 234 -9.25 -18.13 10.16
CA VAL A 234 -8.26 -17.34 9.46
C VAL A 234 -8.87 -15.96 9.30
N VAL A 235 -8.45 -14.98 10.10
CA VAL A 235 -8.77 -13.58 9.77
C VAL A 235 -8.02 -13.28 8.48
N VAL A 236 -8.72 -12.83 7.45
CA VAL A 236 -8.12 -12.44 6.17
C VAL A 236 -8.21 -10.94 6.05
N LYS A 237 -7.07 -10.28 5.88
CA LYS A 237 -7.02 -8.82 5.67
C LYS A 237 -6.02 -8.49 4.57
N LYS A 238 -6.43 -7.67 3.60
CA LYS A 238 -5.51 -7.08 2.62
C LYS A 238 -4.94 -5.79 3.20
N MET A 239 -3.62 -5.65 3.18
CA MET A 239 -2.93 -4.40 3.53
C MET A 239 -1.64 -4.29 2.72
N MET A 240 -1.33 -3.09 2.21
CA MET A 240 -0.06 -2.80 1.50
C MET A 240 0.33 -3.83 0.41
N GLY A 241 -0.62 -4.23 -0.43
CA GLY A 241 -0.37 -5.20 -1.52
C GLY A 241 -0.07 -6.64 -1.05
N HIS A 242 -0.28 -6.93 0.23
CA HIS A 242 -0.12 -8.26 0.82
C HIS A 242 -1.43 -8.75 1.42
N LEU A 243 -1.59 -10.07 1.44
CA LEU A 243 -2.63 -10.74 2.19
C LEU A 243 -2.07 -11.12 3.56
N PHE A 244 -2.79 -10.80 4.62
CA PHE A 244 -2.49 -11.25 5.97
C PHE A 244 -3.54 -12.25 6.40
N THR A 245 -3.07 -13.37 6.95
CA THR A 245 -3.95 -14.44 7.39
C THR A 245 -3.56 -14.89 8.80
N VAL A 246 -4.50 -14.86 9.74
CA VAL A 246 -4.24 -15.09 11.18
C VAL A 246 -4.97 -16.32 11.67
N SER A 247 -4.25 -17.34 12.16
CA SER A 247 -4.85 -18.58 12.66
C SER A 247 -4.99 -18.64 14.18
N GLN A 248 -5.94 -19.46 14.69
CA GLN A 248 -6.06 -19.77 16.13
C GLN A 248 -4.81 -20.41 16.73
N ASN A 249 -3.93 -20.99 15.92
CA ASN A 249 -2.64 -21.52 16.39
C ASN A 249 -1.60 -20.41 16.68
N PHE A 250 -2.01 -19.14 16.73
CA PHE A 250 -1.18 -17.97 17.01
C PHE A 250 -0.17 -17.68 15.90
N VAL A 251 -0.47 -18.09 14.65
CA VAL A 251 0.40 -17.87 13.51
C VAL A 251 -0.23 -16.87 12.55
N ILE A 252 0.52 -15.82 12.21
CA ILE A 252 0.20 -14.89 11.13
C ILE A 252 1.04 -15.26 9.93
N ARG A 253 0.39 -15.45 8.77
CA ARG A 253 1.05 -15.62 7.47
C ARG A 253 0.83 -14.39 6.60
N ILE A 254 1.88 -13.98 5.91
CA ILE A 254 1.85 -12.87 4.96
C ILE A 254 2.10 -13.44 3.57
N TRP A 255 1.16 -13.21 2.65
CA TRP A 255 1.20 -13.72 1.28
C TRP A 255 1.41 -12.58 0.30
N ASP A 256 2.22 -12.85 -0.71
CA ASP A 256 2.34 -11.98 -1.88
C ASP A 256 1.10 -12.13 -2.75
N LEU A 257 0.37 -11.04 -3.01
CA LEU A 257 -0.86 -11.09 -3.82
C LEU A 257 -0.60 -11.37 -5.31
N ASN A 258 0.62 -11.16 -5.82
CA ASN A 258 0.97 -11.44 -7.21
C ASN A 258 1.37 -12.90 -7.41
N THR A 259 2.19 -13.45 -6.49
CA THR A 259 2.67 -14.84 -6.62
C THR A 259 1.80 -15.85 -5.89
N HIS A 260 0.98 -15.39 -4.95
CA HIS A 260 0.19 -16.20 -4.03
C HIS A 260 1.05 -17.16 -3.16
N GLU A 261 2.29 -16.77 -2.90
CA GLU A 261 3.22 -17.51 -2.03
C GLU A 261 3.26 -16.88 -0.64
N CYS A 262 3.37 -17.72 0.40
CA CYS A 262 3.63 -17.27 1.76
C CYS A 262 5.08 -16.77 1.88
N LYS A 263 5.28 -15.47 2.07
CA LYS A 263 6.62 -14.87 2.20
C LYS A 263 7.11 -14.86 3.64
N PHE A 264 6.21 -14.56 4.58
CA PHE A 264 6.58 -14.36 5.98
C PHE A 264 5.64 -15.10 6.95
N ILE A 265 6.21 -15.48 8.08
CA ILE A 265 5.47 -16.06 9.21
C ILE A 265 5.84 -15.33 10.49
N ILE A 266 4.84 -14.93 11.27
CA ILE A 266 4.99 -14.43 12.64
C ILE A 266 4.32 -15.42 13.59
N ASN A 267 5.03 -15.80 14.64
CA ASN A 267 4.45 -16.57 15.73
C ASN A 267 4.16 -15.62 16.89
N THR A 268 2.91 -15.57 17.31
CA THR A 268 2.48 -14.79 18.48
C THR A 268 2.36 -15.70 19.70
N THR A 269 2.30 -15.09 20.88
CA THR A 269 2.20 -15.82 22.15
C THR A 269 0.75 -16.11 22.57
N MET A 270 -0.21 -15.45 21.90
CA MET A 270 -1.64 -15.49 22.21
C MET A 270 -2.46 -15.29 20.93
N GLU A 271 -3.77 -15.53 21.06
CA GLU A 271 -4.77 -15.24 20.04
C GLU A 271 -4.71 -13.77 19.60
N VAL A 272 -4.63 -13.57 18.29
CA VAL A 272 -4.64 -12.27 17.65
C VAL A 272 -6.06 -11.99 17.17
N TRP A 273 -6.66 -10.94 17.70
CA TRP A 273 -8.03 -10.55 17.42
C TRP A 273 -8.15 -9.58 16.25
N SER A 274 -7.12 -8.77 16.04
CA SER A 274 -7.09 -7.78 14.97
C SER A 274 -5.65 -7.45 14.61
N ILE A 275 -5.44 -7.07 13.35
CA ILE A 275 -4.16 -6.64 12.82
C ILE A 275 -4.36 -5.38 11.99
N ASP A 276 -3.40 -4.48 12.03
CA ASP A 276 -3.28 -3.36 11.10
C ASP A 276 -1.81 -3.04 10.86
N CYS A 277 -1.48 -2.31 9.80
CA CYS A 277 -0.10 -1.94 9.55
C CYS A 277 0.07 -0.55 8.97
N THR A 278 1.24 0.02 9.25
CA THR A 278 1.82 1.14 8.52
C THR A 278 2.92 0.63 7.61
N ASP A 279 3.56 1.52 6.87
CA ASP A 279 4.73 1.19 6.04
C ASP A 279 5.89 0.56 6.82
N LYS A 280 5.95 0.83 8.13
CA LYS A 280 7.03 0.41 9.01
C LYS A 280 6.65 -0.71 9.97
N TYR A 281 5.44 -0.67 10.52
CA TYR A 281 5.05 -1.57 11.61
C TYR A 281 3.76 -2.31 11.30
N LEU A 282 3.79 -3.63 11.47
CA LEU A 282 2.59 -4.43 11.65
C LEU A 282 2.25 -4.42 13.14
N VAL A 283 1.03 -4.01 13.45
CA VAL A 283 0.47 -3.98 14.80
C VAL A 283 -0.52 -5.13 14.94
N CYS A 284 -0.32 -5.98 15.94
CA CYS A 284 -1.25 -7.07 16.25
C CYS A 284 -1.86 -6.86 17.63
N ALA A 285 -3.18 -6.81 17.67
CA ALA A 285 -3.97 -6.76 18.88
C ALA A 285 -4.22 -8.18 19.40
N MET A 286 -3.67 -8.46 20.59
CA MET A 286 -3.98 -9.66 21.37
C MET A 286 -4.81 -9.26 22.59
N SER A 287 -5.23 -10.21 23.42
CA SER A 287 -6.13 -9.98 24.56
C SER A 287 -5.83 -8.69 25.34
N LYS A 288 -4.78 -8.63 26.16
CA LYS A 288 -4.42 -7.39 26.92
C LYS A 288 -3.10 -6.79 26.47
N SER A 289 -2.59 -7.29 25.34
CA SER A 289 -1.26 -6.96 24.83
C SER A 289 -1.35 -6.51 23.39
N LEU A 290 -0.49 -5.56 23.04
CA LEU A 290 -0.31 -5.10 21.67
C LEU A 290 1.14 -5.36 21.27
N ILE A 291 1.35 -6.06 20.15
CA ILE A 291 2.70 -6.27 19.61
C ILE A 291 2.92 -5.42 18.37
N LEU A 292 4.15 -4.96 18.22
CA LEU A 292 4.65 -4.33 17.02
C LEU A 292 5.72 -5.25 16.41
N VAL A 293 5.61 -5.46 15.11
CA VAL A 293 6.57 -6.18 14.29
C VAL A 293 7.07 -5.18 13.26
N ASP A 294 8.38 -4.98 13.18
CA ASP A 294 8.97 -4.16 12.14
C ASP A 294 8.93 -4.94 10.82
N ILE A 295 8.30 -4.33 9.82
CA ILE A 295 8.09 -4.88 8.49
C ILE A 295 8.80 -4.04 7.42
N SER A 296 9.50 -2.98 7.81
CA SER A 296 10.15 -2.03 6.89
C SER A 296 11.15 -2.71 5.95
N GLU A 297 11.90 -3.70 6.45
CA GLU A 297 12.86 -4.47 5.65
C GLU A 297 12.23 -5.62 4.84
N HIS A 298 10.93 -5.87 5.00
CA HIS A 298 10.32 -7.15 4.60
C HIS A 298 9.12 -6.97 3.67
N ILE A 299 8.38 -5.88 3.81
CA ILE A 299 7.44 -5.48 2.78
C ILE A 299 8.21 -4.67 1.75
N ILE A 300 8.62 -5.36 0.68
CA ILE A 300 9.07 -4.67 -0.52
C ILE A 300 7.84 -3.94 -1.05
N TYR A 301 7.82 -2.63 -0.88
CA TYR A 301 6.94 -1.75 -1.65
C TYR A 301 7.04 -2.19 -3.10
N ASN A 302 5.94 -2.62 -3.73
CA ASN A 302 5.96 -3.03 -5.12
C ASN A 302 5.63 -1.79 -5.97
N PRO A 303 6.63 -1.03 -6.44
CA PRO A 303 6.41 0.21 -7.18
C PRO A 303 5.63 0.01 -8.49
N ARG A 304 5.38 -1.23 -8.93
CA ARG A 304 4.54 -1.50 -10.11
C ARG A 304 3.04 -1.27 -9.87
N LEU A 305 2.55 -1.51 -8.65
CA LEU A 305 1.15 -1.30 -8.30
C LEU A 305 0.85 0.19 -8.12
N ASP A 306 1.81 0.91 -7.54
CA ASP A 306 1.72 2.35 -7.30
C ASP A 306 1.78 3.16 -8.60
N PHE A 307 2.51 2.66 -9.62
CA PHE A 307 2.55 3.28 -10.94
C PHE A 307 1.17 3.29 -11.61
N TYR A 308 0.38 2.21 -11.50
CA TYR A 308 -0.98 2.15 -12.05
C TYR A 308 -1.97 3.06 -11.30
N ASP A 309 -1.89 3.09 -9.96
CA ASP A 309 -2.72 3.97 -9.11
C ASP A 309 -2.39 5.47 -9.31
N LEU A 310 -1.14 5.80 -9.63
CA LEU A 310 -0.70 7.14 -10.03
C LEU A 310 -1.33 7.61 -11.36
N PHE A 311 -1.61 6.69 -12.29
CA PHE A 311 -2.30 7.00 -13.55
C PHE A 311 -3.83 7.11 -13.38
N GLU A 312 -4.45 6.30 -12.54
CA GLU A 312 -5.91 6.35 -12.36
C GLU A 312 -6.39 7.63 -11.65
N ASN A 313 -5.57 8.22 -10.77
CA ASN A 313 -5.99 9.33 -9.90
C ASN A 313 -5.78 10.74 -10.48
N LYS A 314 -5.50 10.89 -11.79
CA LYS A 314 -5.42 12.19 -12.53
C LYS A 314 -4.44 13.24 -11.97
N THR A 315 -3.53 12.88 -11.08
CA THR A 315 -2.68 13.87 -10.38
C THR A 315 -1.51 14.39 -11.22
N LEU A 316 -1.10 13.65 -12.26
CA LEU A 316 0.12 13.94 -13.06
C LEU A 316 -0.10 13.94 -14.58
N THR A 317 -1.30 13.66 -15.07
CA THR A 317 -1.58 13.52 -16.52
C THR A 317 -2.28 14.75 -17.08
N ASP A 318 -1.91 15.18 -18.28
CA ASP A 318 -2.48 16.35 -18.95
C ASP A 318 -3.68 16.04 -19.86
N ASN A 319 -3.91 14.75 -20.19
CA ASN A 319 -4.89 14.33 -21.18
C ASN A 319 -5.66 13.04 -20.80
N GLU A 320 -6.67 12.69 -21.60
CA GLU A 320 -7.44 11.44 -21.45
C GLU A 320 -7.80 10.77 -22.78
N ILE A 321 -7.84 9.44 -22.81
CA ILE A 321 -8.34 8.59 -23.92
C ILE A 321 -9.31 7.55 -23.35
N HIS A 322 -10.56 7.47 -23.83
CA HIS A 322 -11.59 6.56 -23.28
C HIS A 322 -11.79 6.71 -21.75
N GLY A 323 -11.58 7.91 -21.22
CA GLY A 323 -11.67 8.22 -19.79
C GLY A 323 -10.47 7.73 -18.94
N MET A 324 -9.42 7.19 -19.57
CA MET A 324 -8.15 6.85 -18.91
C MET A 324 -7.19 8.04 -19.02
N ALA A 325 -6.58 8.42 -17.91
CA ALA A 325 -5.66 9.56 -17.85
C ALA A 325 -4.30 9.20 -18.48
N VAL A 326 -3.76 10.07 -19.33
CA VAL A 326 -2.53 9.83 -20.11
C VAL A 326 -1.71 11.10 -20.27
N HIS A 327 -0.41 10.95 -20.50
CA HIS A 327 0.48 12.03 -20.94
C HIS A 327 0.44 12.17 -22.45
N GLY A 328 -0.01 13.32 -22.95
CA GLY A 328 -0.08 13.60 -24.39
C GLY A 328 1.28 13.44 -25.07
N SER A 329 2.31 14.10 -24.55
CA SER A 329 3.65 14.13 -25.14
C SER A 329 4.33 12.76 -25.21
N ILE A 330 4.14 11.89 -24.20
CA ILE A 330 4.67 10.52 -24.23
C ILE A 330 4.05 9.73 -25.37
N ILE A 331 2.73 9.85 -25.55
CA ILE A 331 2.01 9.19 -26.63
C ILE A 331 2.49 9.71 -27.99
N GLU A 332 2.69 11.03 -28.11
CA GLU A 332 3.18 11.64 -29.36
C GLU A 332 4.58 11.15 -29.74
N ILE A 333 5.49 11.08 -28.77
CA ILE A 333 6.87 10.64 -28.99
C ILE A 333 6.93 9.16 -29.32
N ARG A 334 6.21 8.32 -28.57
CA ARG A 334 6.14 6.88 -28.79
C ARG A 334 5.49 6.55 -30.13
N ALA A 335 4.32 7.14 -30.40
CA ALA A 335 3.59 6.89 -31.63
C ALA A 335 4.21 7.59 -32.84
N ARG A 336 5.03 8.63 -32.63
CA ARG A 336 5.51 9.54 -33.69
C ARG A 336 4.36 10.15 -34.49
N GLU A 337 3.28 10.47 -33.80
CA GLU A 337 2.05 11.00 -34.37
C GLU A 337 1.37 11.89 -33.34
N THR A 338 0.64 12.92 -33.77
CA THR A 338 0.02 13.88 -32.85
C THR A 338 -1.02 13.21 -31.94
N PHE A 339 -1.12 13.67 -30.70
CA PHE A 339 -1.95 13.08 -29.66
C PHE A 339 -3.41 13.07 -30.10
N ASN A 340 -3.87 14.16 -30.72
CA ASN A 340 -5.23 14.28 -31.22
C ASN A 340 -5.57 13.23 -32.29
N ASN A 341 -4.62 12.90 -33.17
CA ASN A 341 -4.81 11.86 -34.18
C ASN A 341 -4.81 10.47 -33.53
N VAL A 342 -3.89 10.23 -32.59
CA VAL A 342 -3.81 8.97 -31.84
C VAL A 342 -5.08 8.74 -31.03
N LYS A 343 -5.49 9.72 -30.23
CA LYS A 343 -6.73 9.73 -29.45
C LYS A 343 -7.95 9.46 -30.32
N LYS A 344 -8.15 10.23 -31.38
CA LYS A 344 -9.30 10.07 -32.28
C LYS A 344 -9.35 8.67 -32.89
N SER A 345 -8.21 8.13 -33.30
CA SER A 345 -8.11 6.80 -33.87
C SER A 345 -8.45 5.71 -32.84
N LEU A 346 -7.88 5.79 -31.64
CA LEU A 346 -8.14 4.86 -30.54
C LEU A 346 -9.59 4.90 -30.09
N GLU A 347 -10.19 6.09 -29.99
CA GLU A 347 -11.58 6.27 -29.57
C GLU A 347 -12.59 5.81 -30.63
N SER A 348 -12.29 6.00 -31.92
CA SER A 348 -13.22 5.67 -33.00
C SER A 348 -13.14 4.22 -33.46
N ASN A 349 -11.98 3.57 -33.32
CA ASN A 349 -11.68 2.32 -34.01
C ASN A 349 -11.31 1.14 -33.12
N TYR A 350 -11.10 1.35 -31.82
CA TYR A 350 -10.61 0.35 -30.89
C TYR A 350 -11.43 0.33 -29.59
N SER A 351 -11.61 -0.85 -29.01
CA SER A 351 -12.25 -0.97 -27.70
C SER A 351 -11.36 -0.42 -26.58
N LYS A 352 -11.93 -0.20 -25.39
CA LYS A 352 -11.16 0.21 -24.19
C LYS A 352 -10.04 -0.78 -23.88
N GLU A 353 -10.29 -2.09 -24.00
CA GLU A 353 -9.29 -3.15 -23.80
C GLU A 353 -8.16 -3.13 -24.83
N GLN A 354 -8.48 -2.85 -26.11
CA GLN A 354 -7.47 -2.72 -27.16
C GLN A 354 -6.65 -1.43 -27.00
N THR A 355 -7.29 -0.37 -26.52
CA THR A 355 -6.62 0.89 -26.18
C THR A 355 -5.69 0.68 -24.98
N LEU A 356 -6.11 -0.08 -23.96
CA LEU A 356 -5.27 -0.39 -22.81
C LEU A 356 -3.99 -1.12 -23.23
N GLN A 357 -4.08 -2.09 -24.15
CA GLN A 357 -2.89 -2.77 -24.70
C GLN A 357 -1.94 -1.80 -25.42
N PHE A 358 -2.48 -0.78 -26.10
CA PHE A 358 -1.68 0.29 -26.69
C PHE A 358 -1.02 1.17 -25.64
N LEU A 359 -1.73 1.53 -24.57
CA LEU A 359 -1.18 2.32 -23.47
C LEU A 359 -0.10 1.55 -22.69
N GLU A 360 -0.32 0.26 -22.41
CA GLU A 360 0.70 -0.63 -21.84
C GLU A 360 1.96 -0.68 -22.69
N TRP A 361 1.81 -0.70 -24.02
CA TRP A 361 2.94 -0.55 -24.92
C TRP A 361 3.55 0.85 -24.81
N ALA A 362 2.75 1.92 -24.81
CA ALA A 362 3.21 3.30 -24.80
C ALA A 362 3.92 3.71 -23.50
N TYR A 363 3.68 3.02 -22.39
CA TYR A 363 4.36 3.25 -21.10
C TYR A 363 5.29 2.12 -20.66
N GLY A 364 5.35 1.01 -21.41
CA GLY A 364 6.07 -0.19 -20.97
C GLY A 364 6.70 -0.98 -22.11
N LYS A 365 6.83 -2.31 -21.90
CA LYS A 365 7.26 -3.27 -22.92
C LYS A 365 6.05 -3.78 -23.72
N PRO A 366 6.19 -4.03 -25.04
CA PRO A 366 5.07 -4.43 -25.89
C PRO A 366 4.41 -5.72 -25.40
N GLY A 367 3.14 -5.61 -24.99
CA GLY A 367 2.20 -6.72 -24.96
C GLY A 367 1.53 -6.89 -26.32
N ASN A 368 1.54 -8.11 -26.87
CA ASN A 368 0.86 -8.48 -28.12
C ASN A 368 1.18 -7.60 -29.35
N TYR A 369 2.44 -7.69 -29.80
CA TYR A 369 3.01 -6.98 -30.95
C TYR A 369 2.11 -6.92 -32.21
N GLN A 370 1.39 -7.99 -32.53
CA GLN A 370 0.51 -8.03 -33.71
C GLN A 370 -0.63 -7.01 -33.64
N LYS A 371 -1.20 -6.77 -32.46
CA LYS A 371 -2.29 -5.79 -32.28
C LYS A 371 -1.75 -4.36 -32.35
N ILE A 372 -0.58 -4.12 -31.78
CA ILE A 372 0.09 -2.81 -31.84
C ILE A 372 0.41 -2.43 -33.30
N LEU A 373 0.91 -3.38 -34.10
CA LEU A 373 1.12 -3.15 -35.53
C LEU A 373 -0.18 -2.80 -36.29
N GLN A 374 -1.31 -3.44 -35.94
CA GLN A 374 -2.60 -3.10 -36.54
C GLN A 374 -3.05 -1.67 -36.18
N ILE A 375 -2.74 -1.21 -34.97
CA ILE A 375 -3.00 0.17 -34.53
C ILE A 375 -2.14 1.15 -35.33
N PHE A 376 -0.84 0.87 -35.48
CA PHE A 376 0.04 1.72 -36.30
C PHE A 376 -0.36 1.80 -37.77
N GLN A 377 -0.81 0.70 -38.36
CA GLN A 377 -1.33 0.69 -39.72
C GLN A 377 -2.53 1.62 -39.88
N LYS A 378 -3.45 1.64 -38.90
CA LYS A 378 -4.59 2.57 -38.92
C LYS A 378 -4.19 4.02 -38.65
N LEU A 379 -3.19 4.23 -37.81
CA LEU A 379 -2.61 5.57 -37.56
C LEU A 379 -1.79 6.09 -38.74
N LYS A 380 -1.54 5.28 -39.79
CA LYS A 380 -0.71 5.60 -40.96
C LYS A 380 0.75 5.92 -40.61
N ILE A 381 1.26 5.32 -39.53
CA ILE A 381 2.66 5.46 -39.13
C ILE A 381 3.49 4.47 -39.95
N GLU A 382 4.18 4.97 -40.98
CA GLU A 382 5.08 4.17 -41.81
C GLU A 382 6.45 4.04 -41.12
N ASN A 383 6.95 2.80 -40.97
CA ASN A 383 8.24 2.47 -40.36
C ASN A 383 8.30 2.50 -38.82
N TYR A 384 7.36 1.85 -38.14
CA TYR A 384 7.57 1.46 -36.75
C TYR A 384 8.83 0.58 -36.63
N GLN A 385 9.83 1.05 -35.89
CA GLN A 385 10.98 0.25 -35.44
C GLN A 385 10.82 0.02 -33.95
N ASP A 386 10.96 -1.24 -33.51
CA ASP A 386 10.92 -1.61 -32.09
C ASP A 386 12.16 -1.07 -31.36
N LYS A 387 12.18 0.23 -31.10
CA LYS A 387 13.17 0.91 -30.27
C LYS A 387 12.55 1.08 -28.89
N ASN A 388 12.60 0.00 -28.13
CA ASN A 388 12.04 -0.05 -26.80
C ASN A 388 12.93 0.74 -25.81
N ASN A 389 12.96 2.08 -25.93
CA ASN A 389 13.87 2.96 -25.20
C ASN A 389 13.11 4.05 -24.43
N PHE A 390 12.26 3.60 -23.49
CA PHE A 390 11.41 4.44 -22.66
C PHE A 390 12.18 5.58 -21.94
N GLN A 391 13.43 5.34 -21.56
CA GLN A 391 14.30 6.36 -20.96
C GLN A 391 14.60 7.53 -21.92
N LEU A 392 14.77 7.26 -23.20
CA LEU A 392 14.97 8.31 -24.22
C LEU A 392 13.68 9.05 -24.52
N ASP A 393 12.54 8.36 -24.51
CA ASP A 393 11.22 8.96 -24.73
C ASP A 393 10.87 9.96 -23.61
N LEU A 394 11.17 9.62 -22.36
CA LEU A 394 11.06 10.53 -21.21
C LEU A 394 11.98 11.74 -21.33
N LYS A 395 13.22 11.53 -21.79
CA LYS A 395 14.19 12.62 -22.01
C LYS A 395 13.76 13.57 -23.14
N ASN A 396 12.98 13.09 -24.12
CA ASN A 396 12.45 13.94 -25.19
C ASN A 396 11.18 14.70 -24.74
N CYS A 397 10.34 14.11 -23.89
CA CYS A 397 9.22 14.83 -23.27
C CYS A 397 9.72 16.00 -22.40
N TYR A 398 10.88 15.82 -21.76
CA TYR A 398 11.57 16.80 -20.92
C TYR A 398 12.02 18.07 -21.66
N GLN A 399 12.14 18.04 -22.99
CA GLN A 399 12.55 19.20 -23.80
C GLN A 399 11.35 19.99 -24.36
N ASP A 400 10.13 19.64 -23.98
CA ASP A 400 8.90 20.30 -24.41
C ASP A 400 8.53 21.41 -23.43
N ASP A 401 8.73 22.67 -23.83
CA ASP A 401 8.50 23.87 -23.01
C ASP A 401 7.02 24.04 -22.58
N ASP A 402 6.08 23.34 -23.26
CA ASP A 402 4.66 23.33 -22.90
C ASP A 402 4.32 22.32 -21.78
N SER A 403 5.29 21.48 -21.37
CA SER A 403 5.18 20.55 -20.25
C SER A 403 5.08 21.32 -18.92
N LYS A 404 4.05 21.04 -18.11
CA LYS A 404 3.84 21.68 -16.79
C LYS A 404 4.74 21.08 -15.69
N ASP A 405 6.01 20.88 -15.98
CA ASP A 405 6.98 20.37 -15.01
C ASP A 405 7.53 21.51 -14.14
N PHE A 406 7.63 21.28 -12.83
CA PHE A 406 8.17 22.23 -11.87
C PHE A 406 9.66 21.96 -11.58
N PHE A 407 10.44 23.02 -11.36
CA PHE A 407 11.88 22.98 -11.05
C PHE A 407 12.19 23.55 -9.65
N LEU A 408 13.24 23.03 -9.00
CA LEU A 408 13.89 23.63 -7.83
C LEU A 408 15.26 24.20 -8.27
N VAL A 409 15.46 25.49 -8.04
CA VAL A 409 16.71 26.21 -8.36
C VAL A 409 17.61 26.18 -7.13
N VAL A 410 18.83 25.63 -7.26
CA VAL A 410 19.83 25.58 -6.18
C VAL A 410 21.03 26.44 -6.58
N ASN A 411 21.52 27.26 -5.64
CA ASN A 411 22.62 28.20 -5.90
C ASN A 411 23.96 27.63 -5.38
N THR A 412 24.94 27.49 -6.26
CA THR A 412 26.29 26.96 -6.00
C THR A 412 27.28 28.09 -5.73
N ALA A 413 27.04 28.90 -4.70
CA ALA A 413 28.01 29.92 -4.33
C ALA A 413 29.09 29.31 -3.40
N TYR A 414 30.13 28.69 -3.96
CA TYR A 414 31.51 28.69 -3.42
C TYR A 414 32.48 28.08 -4.44
N SER A 415 33.01 28.92 -5.34
CA SER A 415 34.35 28.71 -5.89
C SER A 415 35.18 29.95 -5.62
N ASP A 416 36.26 29.79 -4.85
CA ASP A 416 37.33 30.79 -4.75
C ASP A 416 38.13 30.74 -6.06
N CYS A 417 37.58 31.32 -7.12
CA CYS A 417 38.29 31.64 -8.35
C CYS A 417 37.74 32.97 -8.86
N GLU A 418 38.56 34.01 -8.82
CA GLU A 418 38.27 35.28 -9.50
C GLU A 418 38.17 35.03 -11.01
N GLU A 419 37.18 35.71 -11.62
CA GLU A 419 36.96 35.92 -13.06
C GLU A 419 36.41 34.71 -13.85
N ASP A 420 35.09 34.56 -13.87
CA ASP A 420 34.28 34.72 -15.10
C ASP A 420 32.77 34.70 -14.77
N GLU A 421 32.03 35.62 -15.39
CA GLU A 421 30.58 35.79 -15.28
C GLU A 421 29.86 34.63 -15.98
N ASP A 422 29.31 33.67 -15.21
CA ASP A 422 28.09 32.88 -15.48
C ASP A 422 27.93 31.86 -14.33
N ASP A 423 27.23 32.25 -13.25
CA ASP A 423 26.78 31.31 -12.21
C ASP A 423 25.72 30.37 -12.85
N ASP A 424 26.15 29.23 -13.39
CA ASP A 424 25.27 28.17 -13.87
C ASP A 424 24.46 27.60 -12.69
N LEU A 425 23.27 28.16 -12.47
CA LEU A 425 22.26 27.62 -11.57
C LEU A 425 21.84 26.23 -12.07
N GLU A 426 22.19 25.17 -11.35
CA GLU A 426 21.65 23.85 -11.65
C GLU A 426 20.18 23.74 -11.21
N GLU A 427 19.31 23.51 -12.19
CA GLU A 427 17.89 23.25 -11.97
C GLU A 427 17.65 21.75 -11.76
N ILE A 428 17.12 21.38 -10.60
CA ILE A 428 16.79 19.99 -10.27
C ILE A 428 15.30 19.73 -10.56
N PRO A 429 14.94 18.79 -11.45
CA PRO A 429 13.55 18.46 -11.74
C PRO A 429 12.84 17.78 -10.55
N ILE A 430 11.65 18.26 -10.17
CA ILE A 430 10.92 17.76 -8.99
C ILE A 430 10.54 16.27 -9.11
N HIS A 431 10.30 15.73 -10.30
CA HIS A 431 9.99 14.30 -10.44
C HIS A 431 11.17 13.38 -10.08
N LYS A 432 12.43 13.84 -10.25
CA LYS A 432 13.61 13.12 -9.75
C LYS A 432 13.70 13.20 -8.24
N VAL A 433 13.35 14.34 -7.65
CA VAL A 433 13.23 14.50 -6.19
C VAL A 433 12.11 13.64 -5.61
N ILE A 434 10.98 13.48 -6.29
CA ILE A 434 9.87 12.61 -5.87
C ILE A 434 10.28 11.13 -5.97
N LEU A 435 10.97 10.73 -7.03
CA LEU A 435 11.52 9.37 -7.16
C LEU A 435 12.59 9.07 -6.09
N ILE A 436 13.36 10.09 -5.67
CA ILE A 436 14.39 10.01 -4.63
C ILE A 436 13.80 10.09 -3.21
N ALA A 437 12.71 10.85 -3.01
CA ALA A 437 11.99 10.98 -1.74
C ALA A 437 11.38 9.64 -1.28
N HIS A 438 11.27 8.65 -2.16
CA HIS A 438 10.75 7.33 -1.82
C HIS A 438 11.82 6.36 -1.28
N CYS A 439 13.09 6.76 -1.15
CA CYS A 439 14.10 6.01 -0.40
C CYS A 439 14.12 6.44 1.08
N GLY A 440 13.86 5.52 2.01
CA GLY A 440 13.92 5.80 3.46
C GLY A 440 15.26 6.38 3.92
N LEU A 441 16.37 5.97 3.28
CA LEU A 441 17.71 6.48 3.56
C LEU A 441 17.87 7.98 3.29
N PHE A 442 17.16 8.50 2.27
CA PHE A 442 17.23 9.90 1.87
C PHE A 442 16.35 10.76 2.78
N ARG A 443 15.20 10.24 3.24
CA ARG A 443 14.34 10.93 4.23
C ARG A 443 15.04 11.09 5.59
N ASP A 444 15.72 10.04 6.07
CA ASP A 444 16.46 10.06 7.34
C ASP A 444 17.68 11.00 7.30
N PHE A 445 18.17 11.35 6.10
CA PHE A 445 19.26 12.30 5.88
C PHE A 445 18.87 13.75 6.23
N PHE A 446 17.59 14.11 6.03
CA PHE A 446 17.07 15.45 6.33
C PHE A 446 16.43 15.57 7.72
N GLU A 447 16.00 14.45 8.33
CA GLU A 447 15.38 14.45 9.66
C GLU A 447 16.37 14.73 10.80
N ASN A 448 17.68 14.55 10.59
CA ASN A 448 18.71 14.83 11.59
C ASN A 448 19.20 16.30 11.62
N ILE A 449 18.65 17.19 10.79
CA ILE A 449 18.98 18.63 10.83
C ILE A 449 18.09 19.33 11.85
N LYS A 450 18.43 19.19 13.13
CA LYS A 450 17.91 20.06 14.20
C LYS A 450 19.03 20.94 14.73
N GLU A 451 19.22 22.11 14.13
CA GLU A 451 19.85 23.24 14.82
C GLU A 451 19.17 24.57 14.48
N GLU A 452 19.02 25.41 15.53
CA GLU A 452 18.22 26.64 15.57
C GLU A 452 18.84 27.85 14.83
N THR A 453 19.87 27.67 14.00
CA THR A 453 20.70 28.80 13.53
C THR A 453 20.38 29.32 12.13
N ASN A 454 19.49 28.66 11.36
CA ASN A 454 19.07 29.10 10.01
C ASN A 454 20.23 29.49 9.07
N LYS A 455 21.42 28.93 9.29
CA LYS A 455 22.54 28.98 8.35
C LYS A 455 22.72 27.58 7.78
N VAL A 456 22.53 27.46 6.48
CA VAL A 456 22.93 26.27 5.72
C VAL A 456 24.45 26.29 5.67
N THR A 457 25.09 25.38 6.40
CA THR A 457 26.49 25.03 6.18
C THR A 457 26.52 23.75 5.36
N ASP A 458 27.20 23.81 4.23
CA ASP A 458 27.37 22.71 3.27
C ASP A 458 27.65 21.37 3.95
N TYR A 459 26.88 20.37 3.51
CA TYR A 459 27.09 18.93 3.56
C TYR A 459 28.26 18.46 4.44
N SER A 460 28.08 18.47 5.76
CA SER A 460 29.16 18.16 6.68
C SER A 460 29.59 16.70 6.60
N GLY A 461 30.57 16.42 5.73
CA GLY A 461 31.53 15.33 5.87
C GLY A 461 31.71 14.40 4.67
N LYS A 462 31.02 14.56 3.54
CA LYS A 462 31.19 13.67 2.37
C LYS A 462 31.31 14.45 1.08
N SER A 463 32.27 14.08 0.24
CA SER A 463 32.52 14.76 -1.03
C SER A 463 31.43 14.43 -2.06
N ILE A 464 31.23 15.35 -3.00
CA ILE A 464 30.25 15.23 -4.09
C ILE A 464 30.58 13.99 -4.95
N GLU A 465 31.86 13.66 -5.11
CA GLU A 465 32.27 12.45 -5.84
C GLU A 465 31.77 11.16 -5.17
N SER A 466 31.77 11.09 -3.83
CA SER A 466 31.27 9.92 -3.09
C SER A 466 29.76 9.72 -3.27
N ILE A 467 28.99 10.81 -3.39
CA ILE A 467 27.55 10.77 -3.65
C ILE A 467 27.28 10.30 -5.07
N GLU A 468 28.03 10.78 -6.05
CA GLU A 468 27.90 10.35 -7.44
C GLU A 468 28.21 8.87 -7.64
N GLN A 469 29.26 8.37 -6.99
CA GLN A 469 29.64 6.96 -7.08
C GLN A 469 28.60 6.04 -6.40
N PHE A 470 28.03 6.48 -5.29
CA PHE A 470 26.92 5.79 -4.62
C PHE A 470 25.68 5.69 -5.51
N ILE A 471 25.35 6.77 -6.23
CA ILE A 471 24.28 6.79 -7.22
C ILE A 471 24.59 5.81 -8.37
N LYS A 472 25.81 5.81 -8.91
CA LYS A 472 26.20 4.89 -10.01
C LYS A 472 26.07 3.42 -9.61
N TYR A 473 26.47 3.06 -8.39
CA TYR A 473 26.31 1.70 -7.85
C TYR A 473 24.83 1.28 -7.74
N LEU A 474 23.97 2.16 -7.24
CA LEU A 474 22.53 1.91 -7.08
C LEU A 474 21.82 1.65 -8.41
N TYR A 475 22.19 2.37 -9.47
CA TYR A 475 21.52 2.29 -10.77
C TYR A 475 22.07 1.19 -11.68
N PHE A 476 23.37 0.90 -11.60
CA PHE A 476 24.05 0.06 -12.60
C PHE A 476 24.66 -1.22 -12.01
N GLY A 477 24.68 -1.37 -10.68
CA GLY A 477 25.26 -2.54 -10.02
C GLY A 477 26.78 -2.68 -10.14
N GLU A 478 27.45 -1.64 -10.65
CA GLU A 478 28.90 -1.58 -10.85
C GLU A 478 29.47 -0.32 -10.18
N PHE A 479 30.53 -0.48 -9.40
CA PHE A 479 31.44 0.62 -9.06
C PHE A 479 32.50 0.66 -10.16
N ASN A 480 32.61 1.78 -10.87
CA ASN A 480 33.62 1.95 -11.91
C ASN A 480 34.58 3.05 -11.45
N LEU A 481 35.57 2.64 -10.67
CA LEU A 481 36.66 3.53 -10.23
C LEU A 481 37.54 3.81 -11.44
N THR A 482 37.53 5.06 -11.87
CA THR A 482 38.46 5.58 -12.87
C THR A 482 39.82 5.82 -12.23
N ALA A 483 40.89 5.95 -13.05
CA ALA A 483 42.26 6.13 -12.53
C ALA A 483 42.47 7.43 -11.73
N ASP A 484 41.49 8.34 -11.75
CA ASP A 484 41.48 9.62 -11.04
C ASP A 484 40.72 9.54 -9.69
N ASP A 485 40.00 8.45 -9.41
CA ASP A 485 39.33 8.23 -8.12
C ASP A 485 40.34 7.67 -7.10
N ASP A 486 40.48 8.26 -5.91
CA ASP A 486 41.36 7.73 -4.85
C ASP A 486 40.71 6.48 -4.22
N PRO A 487 41.17 5.26 -4.58
CA PRO A 487 40.52 4.04 -4.13
C PRO A 487 40.73 3.83 -2.62
N GLN A 488 41.77 4.46 -2.04
CA GLN A 488 42.11 4.34 -0.63
C GLN A 488 41.18 5.20 0.23
N LEU A 489 40.85 6.41 -0.23
CA LEU A 489 39.84 7.27 0.40
C LEU A 489 38.46 6.59 0.39
N ILE A 490 38.08 5.97 -0.72
CA ILE A 490 36.80 5.26 -0.87
C ILE A 490 36.75 4.00 0.01
N ILE A 491 37.86 3.27 0.15
CA ILE A 491 37.97 2.14 1.08
C ILE A 491 37.84 2.60 2.53
N GLU A 492 38.53 3.69 2.92
CA GLU A 492 38.43 4.26 4.27
C GLU A 492 37.00 4.77 4.56
N GLU A 493 36.33 5.40 3.60
CA GLU A 493 34.94 5.84 3.72
C GLU A 493 33.93 4.69 3.80
N LEU A 494 34.20 3.56 3.13
CA LEU A 494 33.39 2.34 3.21
C LEU A 494 33.64 1.59 4.54
N GLU A 495 34.85 1.63 5.08
CA GLU A 495 35.20 1.11 6.41
C GLU A 495 34.55 1.96 7.53
N ASP A 496 34.52 3.29 7.38
CA ASP A 496 33.83 4.23 8.28
C ASP A 496 32.30 4.14 8.17
N ALA A 497 31.75 3.98 6.96
CA ALA A 497 30.32 3.71 6.77
C ALA A 497 29.94 2.33 7.35
N GLY A 498 30.80 1.32 7.19
CA GLY A 498 30.62 -0.02 7.76
C GLY A 498 30.62 -0.05 9.29
N SER A 499 31.31 0.90 9.94
CA SER A 499 31.29 1.04 11.40
C SER A 499 30.07 1.83 11.92
N TYR A 500 29.42 2.64 11.07
CA TYR A 500 28.13 3.29 11.37
C TYR A 500 26.93 2.34 11.18
N TYR A 501 27.04 1.34 10.31
CA TYR A 501 26.02 0.30 10.06
C TYR A 501 26.20 -0.95 10.94
N GLN A 502 25.56 -1.00 12.11
CA GLN A 502 25.39 -2.26 12.85
C GLN A 502 24.20 -3.10 12.33
N LEU A 503 24.17 -3.47 11.04
CA LEU A 503 23.18 -4.41 10.49
C LEU A 503 23.79 -5.42 9.49
N ASN A 504 24.05 -6.64 9.99
CA ASN A 504 24.03 -7.98 9.36
C ASN A 504 24.51 -8.24 7.91
N GLN A 505 25.23 -7.34 7.23
CA GLN A 505 25.91 -7.64 5.94
C GLN A 505 27.44 -7.55 6.00
N ILE A 506 28.03 -7.64 7.20
CA ILE A 506 29.48 -7.58 7.43
C ILE A 506 30.25 -8.55 6.51
N GLU A 507 29.81 -9.81 6.38
CA GLU A 507 30.54 -10.80 5.56
C GLU A 507 30.58 -10.45 4.06
N LYS A 508 29.54 -9.79 3.54
CA LYS A 508 29.46 -9.41 2.12
C LYS A 508 30.28 -8.15 1.85
N TYR A 509 30.30 -7.23 2.81
CA TYR A 509 31.12 -6.02 2.80
C TYR A 509 32.61 -6.34 2.95
N GLU A 510 32.98 -7.14 3.96
CA GLU A 510 34.36 -7.56 4.21
C GLU A 510 34.95 -8.36 3.05
N SER A 511 34.17 -9.30 2.49
CA SER A 511 34.58 -10.08 1.31
C SER A 511 34.85 -9.17 0.10
N TYR A 512 34.10 -8.07 -0.02
CA TYR A 512 34.22 -7.12 -1.12
C TYR A 512 35.35 -6.10 -0.92
N ILE A 513 35.53 -5.55 0.30
CA ILE A 513 36.70 -4.73 0.67
C ILE A 513 37.97 -5.54 0.45
N LYS A 514 37.97 -6.82 0.84
CA LYS A 514 39.09 -7.73 0.61
C LYS A 514 39.34 -7.99 -0.88
N LYS A 515 38.29 -8.01 -1.71
CA LYS A 515 38.41 -8.11 -3.16
C LYS A 515 39.04 -6.83 -3.74
N LEU A 516 38.59 -5.65 -3.34
CA LEU A 516 39.13 -4.36 -3.78
C LEU A 516 40.60 -4.17 -3.36
N LYS A 517 40.94 -4.45 -2.10
CA LYS A 517 42.35 -4.42 -1.62
C LYS A 517 43.27 -5.33 -2.44
N ASN A 518 42.79 -6.53 -2.81
CA ASN A 518 43.53 -7.45 -3.67
C ASN A 518 43.61 -7.01 -5.14
N GLU A 519 42.55 -6.37 -5.67
CA GLU A 519 42.45 -5.95 -7.08
C GLU A 519 43.32 -4.71 -7.36
N TYR A 520 43.53 -3.86 -6.35
CA TYR A 520 44.30 -2.62 -6.45
C TYR A 520 45.63 -2.61 -5.65
N ASN A 521 46.07 -3.75 -5.07
CA ASN A 521 47.31 -3.88 -4.28
C ASN A 521 47.43 -2.89 -3.09
N LEU A 522 46.33 -2.64 -2.40
CA LEU A 522 46.22 -1.72 -1.26
C LEU A 522 46.32 -2.42 0.10
#